data_AF-A0A358BA92-F1
#
_entry.id   AF-A0A358BA92-F1
#
_cell.length_a   1.000
_cell.length_b   1.000
_cell.length_c   1.000
_cell.angle_alpha   90.00
_cell.angle_beta   90.00
_cell.angle_gamma   90.00
#
_symmetry.space_group_name_H-M   'P 1'
#
loop_
_entity.id
_entity.type
_entity.pdbx_description
1 polymer ?
#
loop_
_entity_poly.entity_id
_entity_poly.type
_entity_poly.pdbx_seq_one_letter_code
_entity_poly.pdbx_strand_id
1 'polypeptide(L)'
;MEPEFLEGEIILIEPEGLLRDGSFVLAQHDGEWIFRQLCQQANGWTLHALNPAFADRPLPDLSAVRGVIIQKALPGRRRASKRYV
;
A
#
# COMPACT_ATOMS: atom_id res chain seq x y z
N MET A 1 -6.12 -5.87 2.34
CA MET A 1 -4.89 -6.12 1.55
C MET A 1 -4.38 -7.53 1.75
N GLU A 2 -5.26 -8.45 2.17
CA GLU A 2 -5.00 -9.89 2.13
C GLU A 2 -4.76 -10.35 0.68
N PRO A 3 -3.96 -11.40 0.47
CA PRO A 3 -3.35 -12.25 1.50
C PRO A 3 -2.06 -11.69 2.10
N GLU A 4 -1.46 -10.65 1.52
CA GLU A 4 -0.16 -10.15 2.00
C GLU A 4 -0.29 -9.42 3.32
N PHE A 5 -1.36 -8.65 3.57
CA PHE A 5 -1.55 -7.95 4.84
C PHE A 5 -2.86 -8.41 5.48
N LEU A 6 -2.73 -9.10 6.61
CA LEU A 6 -3.85 -9.63 7.37
C LEU A 6 -4.38 -8.58 8.34
N GLU A 7 -5.67 -8.71 8.69
CA GLU A 7 -6.25 -7.90 9.75
C GLU A 7 -5.49 -8.06 11.08
N GLY A 8 -5.28 -6.95 11.79
CA GLY A 8 -4.55 -6.91 13.06
C GLY A 8 -3.03 -6.77 12.94
N GLU A 9 -2.46 -6.78 11.73
CA GLU A 9 -1.05 -6.44 11.53
C GLU A 9 -0.82 -4.92 11.64
N ILE A 10 0.31 -4.55 12.25
CA ILE A 10 0.79 -3.17 12.30
C ILE A 10 1.67 -2.95 11.06
N ILE A 11 1.37 -1.89 10.31
CA ILE A 11 2.20 -1.43 9.18
C ILE A 11 3.00 -0.19 9.57
N LEU A 12 4.22 -0.11 9.07
CA LEU A 12 5.12 1.03 9.23
C LEU A 12 5.20 1.77 7.90
N ILE A 13 4.88 3.07 7.94
CA ILE A 13 4.81 3.94 6.76
C ILE A 13 5.95 4.95 6.83
N GLU A 14 6.71 5.04 5.74
CA GLU A 14 7.73 6.06 5.50
C GLU A 14 7.11 7.15 4.60
N PRO A 15 6.82 8.36 5.11
CA PRO A 15 6.19 9.42 4.35
C PRO A 15 6.99 9.85 3.11
N GLU A 16 8.32 9.87 3.22
CA GLU A 16 9.23 10.25 2.14
C GLU A 16 9.78 9.04 1.37
N GLY A 17 9.12 7.89 1.51
CA GLY A 17 9.52 6.66 0.87
C GLY A 17 9.49 6.76 -0.66
N LEU A 18 10.48 6.16 -1.31
CA LEU A 18 10.55 6.15 -2.78
C LEU A 18 9.40 5.34 -3.38
N LEU A 19 8.58 5.98 -4.20
CA LEU A 19 7.48 5.37 -4.92
C LEU A 19 7.99 4.61 -6.13
N ARG A 20 7.68 3.31 -6.20
CA ARG A 20 8.01 2.43 -7.31
C ARG A 20 6.79 1.60 -7.68
N ASP A 21 6.80 1.06 -8.90
CA ASP A 21 5.85 0.02 -9.27
C ASP A 21 5.94 -1.16 -8.29
N GLY A 22 4.79 -1.65 -7.85
CA GLY A 22 4.65 -2.69 -6.85
C GLY A 22 4.77 -2.23 -5.39
N SER A 23 5.11 -0.97 -5.10
CA SER A 23 5.17 -0.45 -3.74
C SER A 23 3.82 -0.52 -3.04
N PHE A 24 3.81 -0.86 -1.75
CA PHE A 24 2.62 -0.71 -0.91
C PHE A 24 2.53 0.72 -0.40
N VAL A 25 1.39 1.38 -0.56
CA VAL A 25 1.25 2.81 -0.26
C VAL A 25 0.02 3.13 0.59
N LEU A 26 0.16 4.16 1.42
CA LEU A 26 -0.97 4.87 2.01
C LEU A 26 -1.27 6.10 1.14
N ALA A 27 -2.51 6.25 0.70
CA ALA A 27 -2.94 7.39 -0.10
C ALA A 27 -4.23 8.00 0.46
N GLN A 28 -4.46 9.27 0.16
CA GLN A 28 -5.76 9.92 0.34
C GLN A 28 -6.46 9.99 -1.02
N HIS A 29 -7.56 9.27 -1.19
CA HIS A 29 -8.29 9.17 -2.45
C HIS A 29 -9.78 9.35 -2.19
N ASP A 30 -10.43 10.26 -2.93
CA ASP A 30 -11.83 10.66 -2.72
C ASP A 30 -12.19 11.05 -1.28
N GLY A 31 -11.25 11.69 -0.57
CA GLY A 31 -11.43 12.10 0.83
C GLY A 31 -11.25 10.98 1.86
N GLU A 32 -10.96 9.75 1.42
CA GLU A 32 -10.74 8.59 2.27
C GLU A 32 -9.26 8.19 2.31
N TRP A 33 -8.84 7.62 3.44
CA TRP A 33 -7.56 6.94 3.54
C TRP A 33 -7.67 5.55 2.92
N ILE A 34 -6.77 5.24 1.99
CA ILE A 34 -6.75 3.95 1.31
C ILE A 34 -5.34 3.34 1.34
N PHE A 35 -5.28 2.05 1.65
CA PHE A 35 -4.08 1.24 1.61
C PHE A 35 -4.16 0.25 0.43
N ARG A 36 -3.24 0.39 -0.54
CA ARG A 36 -3.19 -0.38 -1.79
C ARG A 36 -1.75 -0.64 -2.25
N GLN A 37 -1.60 -1.51 -3.24
CA GLN A 37 -0.38 -1.62 -4.01
C GLN A 37 -0.42 -0.58 -5.13
N LEU A 38 0.67 0.13 -5.34
CA LEU A 38 0.86 1.04 -6.45
C LEU A 38 1.27 0.24 -7.68
N CYS A 39 0.51 0.34 -8.77
CA CYS A 39 0.81 -0.35 -10.03
C CYS A 39 0.94 0.67 -11.16
N GLN A 40 2.05 0.60 -11.90
CA GLN A 40 2.27 1.43 -13.07
C GLN A 40 1.44 0.89 -14.24
N GLN A 41 0.74 1.79 -14.91
CA GLN A 41 -0.01 1.52 -16.14
C GLN A 41 0.61 2.31 -17.30
N ALA A 42 0.21 2.00 -18.54
CA ALA A 42 0.72 2.68 -19.73
C ALA A 42 0.57 4.22 -19.64
N ASN A 43 -0.52 4.71 -19.04
CA ASN A 43 -0.88 6.12 -19.01
C ASN A 43 -1.10 6.67 -17.58
N GLY A 44 -0.44 6.10 -16.57
CA GLY A 44 -0.56 6.59 -15.20
C GLY A 44 -0.34 5.51 -14.16
N TRP A 45 -1.02 5.68 -13.02
CA TRP A 45 -0.91 4.77 -11.89
C TRP A 45 -2.26 4.19 -11.51
N THR A 46 -2.24 3.13 -10.73
CA THR A 46 -3.45 2.51 -10.17
C THR A 46 -3.16 2.07 -8.75
N LEU A 47 -4.15 2.26 -7.89
CA LEU A 47 -4.18 1.73 -6.53
C LEU A 47 -4.88 0.37 -6.58
N HIS A 48 -4.07 -0.69 -6.63
CA HIS A 48 -4.49 -2.07 -6.78
C HIS A 48 -4.74 -2.76 -5.43
N ALA A 49 -5.85 -3.49 -5.32
CA ALA A 49 -6.15 -4.31 -4.16
C ALA A 49 -5.70 -5.76 -4.39
N LEU A 50 -4.92 -6.31 -3.46
CA LEU A 50 -4.51 -7.72 -3.55
C LEU A 50 -5.67 -8.71 -3.32
N ASN A 51 -6.73 -8.26 -2.64
CA ASN A 51 -7.94 -9.05 -2.46
C ASN A 51 -8.88 -8.75 -3.64
N PRO A 52 -9.22 -9.74 -4.48
CA PRO A 52 -10.02 -9.54 -5.69
C PRO A 52 -11.47 -9.11 -5.43
N ALA A 53 -11.94 -9.16 -4.17
CA ALA A 53 -13.24 -8.62 -3.78
C ALA A 53 -13.31 -7.09 -3.86
N PHE A 54 -12.17 -6.40 -4.00
CA PHE A 54 -12.10 -4.95 -4.07
C PHE A 54 -11.54 -4.51 -5.43
N ALA A 55 -12.22 -3.56 -6.05
CA ALA A 55 -11.81 -3.01 -7.34
C ALA A 55 -10.57 -2.11 -7.24
N ASP A 56 -9.86 -2.02 -8.35
CA ASP A 56 -8.77 -1.08 -8.57
C ASP A 56 -9.29 0.35 -8.66
N ARG A 57 -8.49 1.30 -8.16
CA ARG A 57 -8.79 2.73 -8.29
C ARG A 57 -7.73 3.42 -9.16
N PRO A 58 -8.12 4.08 -10.27
CA PRO A 58 -7.17 4.78 -11.10
C PRO A 58 -6.57 5.97 -10.34
N LEU A 59 -5.30 6.24 -10.61
CA LEU A 59 -4.56 7.33 -9.98
C LEU A 59 -3.84 8.16 -11.06
N PRO A 60 -4.33 9.39 -11.36
CA PRO A 60 -3.76 10.22 -12.43
C PRO A 60 -2.30 10.60 -12.20
N ASP A 61 -1.93 10.86 -10.95
CA ASP A 61 -0.57 11.19 -10.51
C ASP A 61 -0.32 10.73 -9.07
N LEU A 62 0.92 10.86 -8.60
CA LEU A 62 1.31 10.37 -7.27
C LEU A 62 1.02 11.36 -6.12
N SER A 63 0.38 12.51 -6.38
CA SER A 63 0.16 13.56 -5.36
C SER A 63 -0.77 13.13 -4.22
N ALA A 64 -1.61 12.14 -4.46
CA ALA A 64 -2.49 11.53 -3.45
C ALA A 64 -1.74 10.62 -2.47
N VAL A 65 -0.54 10.16 -2.82
CA VAL A 65 0.23 9.24 -1.98
C VAL A 65 0.86 10.01 -0.82
N ARG A 66 0.76 9.44 0.39
CA ARG A 66 1.22 10.04 1.64
C ARG A 66 2.34 9.27 2.32
N GLY A 67 2.70 8.10 1.78
CA GLY A 67 3.86 7.35 2.21
C GLY A 67 3.86 5.92 1.69
N VAL A 68 5.01 5.27 1.84
CA VAL A 68 5.26 3.88 1.44
C VAL A 68 5.26 3.00 2.67
N ILE A 69 4.56 1.87 2.62
CA ILE A 69 4.64 0.84 3.65
C ILE A 69 5.98 0.13 3.49
N ILE A 70 6.85 0.29 4.48
CA ILE A 70 8.21 -0.27 4.49
C ILE A 70 8.29 -1.57 5.30
N GLN A 71 7.32 -1.82 6.18
CA GLN A 71 7.30 -2.98 7.05
C GLN A 71 5.88 -3.33 7.50
N LYS A 72 5.63 -4.63 7.75
CA LYS A 72 4.51 -5.13 8.55
C LYS A 72 5.00 -5.95 9.73
N ALA A 73 4.19 -6.05 10.79
CA ALA A 73 4.44 -6.92 11.93
C ALA A 73 3.13 -7.33 12.62
N LEU A 74 3.06 -8.57 13.09
CA LEU A 74 1.98 -9.03 13.96
C LEU A 74 2.39 -8.89 15.44
N PRO A 75 1.60 -8.18 16.28
CA PRO A 75 1.87 -8.06 17.71
C PRO A 75 2.07 -9.43 18.38
N GLY A 76 3.05 -9.52 19.29
CA GLY A 76 3.39 -10.77 19.99
C GLY A 76 4.10 -11.83 19.13
N ARG A 77 4.26 -11.63 17.81
CA ARG A 77 4.96 -12.54 16.91
C ARG A 77 6.08 -11.86 16.14
N ARG A 78 7.15 -11.45 16.85
CA ARG A 78 8.29 -10.73 16.26
C ARG A 78 8.91 -11.41 15.02
N ARG A 79 8.90 -12.74 14.94
CA ARG A 79 9.43 -13.50 13.79
C ARG A 79 8.55 -13.45 12.54
N ALA A 80 7.32 -12.94 12.65
CA ALA A 80 6.39 -12.80 11.53
C ALA A 80 6.47 -11.41 10.85
N SER A 81 7.43 -10.55 11.22
CA SER A 81 7.60 -9.26 10.53
C SER A 81 8.21 -9.42 9.14
N LYS A 82 7.85 -8.53 8.22
CA LYS A 82 8.38 -8.48 6.85
C LYS A 82 8.67 -7.04 6.47
N ARG A 83 9.78 -6.81 5.74
CA ARG A 83 10.16 -5.52 5.16
C ARG A 83 9.97 -5.54 3.64
N TYR A 84 9.69 -4.38 3.05
CA TYR A 84 9.33 -4.25 1.63
C TYR A 84 10.23 -3.33 0.81
N VAL A 85 11.18 -2.65 1.45
CA VAL A 85 12.21 -1.78 0.85
C VAL A 85 13.60 -2.26 1.24
#